data_AF-A0A947WZA4-F1
#
_entry.id   AF-A0A947WZA4-F1
#
_cell.length_a   1.000
_cell.length_b   1.000
_cell.length_c   1.000
_cell.angle_alpha   90.00
_cell.angle_beta   90.00
_cell.angle_gamma   90.00
#
_symmetry.space_group_name_H-M   'P 1'
#
loop_
_entity.id
_entity.type
_entity.pdbx_description
1 polymer ?
#
loop_
_entity_poly.entity_id
_entity_poly.type
_entity_poly.pdbx_seq_one_letter_code
_entity_poly.pdbx_strand_id
1 'polypeptide(L)' 'MAQDKSQRLNEQITAPQVRLIGAEGEQVGIVAVAEALRMADEAELDLMGVCYGV' A
#
# COMPACT_ATOMS: atom_id res chain seq x y z
N MET A 1 -2.87 13.35 -20.35
CA MET A 1 -1.62 12.58 -20.22
C MET A 1 -1.74 11.82 -18.91
N ALA A 2 -2.06 10.52 -19.00
CA ALA A 2 -2.47 9.72 -17.86
C ALA A 2 -1.24 9.39 -17.00
N GLN A 3 -1.38 9.67 -15.70
CA GLN A 3 -0.39 9.54 -14.64
C GLN A 3 0.52 8.32 -14.83
N ASP A 4 1.83 8.56 -14.85
CA ASP A 4 2.87 7.57 -14.62
C ASP A 4 2.71 7.08 -13.16
N LYS A 5 1.76 6.16 -12.98
CA LYS A 5 1.36 5.62 -11.69
C LYS A 5 2.41 4.58 -11.35
N SER A 6 3.54 5.02 -10.80
CA SER A 6 4.62 4.13 -10.39
C SER A 6 4.13 3.26 -9.23
N GLN A 7 3.49 2.14 -9.58
CA GLN A 7 2.96 1.17 -8.63
C GLN A 7 4.14 0.47 -7.97
N ARG A 8 4.30 0.69 -6.67
CA ARG A 8 5.32 0.01 -5.87
C ARG A 8 4.65 -1.15 -5.17
N LEU A 9 5.13 -2.38 -5.41
CA LEU A 9 4.59 -3.58 -4.76
C LEU A 9 5.49 -3.98 -3.60
N ASN A 10 4.88 -4.39 -2.49
CA ASN A 10 5.54 -5.03 -1.36
C ASN A 10 6.81 -4.28 -0.92
N GLU A 11 7.99 -4.89 -1.10
CA GLU A 11 9.31 -4.37 -0.70
C GLU A 11 9.76 -3.12 -1.46
N GLN A 12 9.09 -2.76 -2.56
CA GLN A 12 9.40 -1.54 -3.31
C GLN A 12 8.88 -0.28 -2.61
N ILE A 13 8.05 -0.43 -1.56
CA ILE A 13 7.46 0.68 -0.81
C ILE A 13 8.44 1.16 0.26
N THR A 14 9.10 2.29 0.04
CA THR A 14 10.07 2.88 0.97
C THR A 14 9.45 3.92 1.92
N ALA A 15 8.13 4.11 1.89
CA ALA A 15 7.44 5.09 2.72
C ALA A 15 7.35 4.61 4.18
N PRO A 16 7.62 5.47 5.18
CA PRO A 16 7.53 5.07 6.59
C PRO A 16 6.08 4.80 7.03
N GLN A 17 5.11 5.46 6.40
CA GLN A 17 3.69 5.31 6.68
C GLN A 17 2.90 5.29 5.37
N VAL A 18 1.86 4.48 5.34
CA VAL A 18 0.96 4.31 4.20
C VAL A 18 -0.49 4.34 4.66
N ARG A 19 -1.39 4.82 3.81
CA ARG A 19 -2.82 4.66 4.04
C ARG A 19 -3.24 3.29 3.52
N LEU A 20 -3.65 2.40 4.41
CA LEU A 20 -4.08 1.06 4.05
C LEU A 20 -5.58 1.03 3.71
N ILE A 21 -5.88 0.35 2.61
CA ILE A 21 -7.24 0.06 2.14
C ILE A 21 -7.34 -1.45 2.04
N GLY A 22 -8.28 -2.06 2.74
CA GLY A 22 -8.54 -3.50 2.71
C GLY A 22 -9.15 -3.95 1.39
N ALA A 23 -9.17 -5.27 1.16
CA ALA A 23 -9.70 -5.88 -0.06
C ALA A 23 -11.18 -5.55 -0.33
N GLU A 24 -11.96 -5.39 0.74
CA GLU A 24 -13.39 -5.00 0.69
C GLU A 24 -13.60 -3.49 0.47
N GLY A 25 -12.52 -2.71 0.31
CA GLY A 25 -12.56 -1.26 0.21
C GLY A 25 -12.65 -0.55 1.56
N GLU A 26 -12.46 -1.27 2.67
CA GLU A 26 -12.41 -0.68 4.02
C GLU A 26 -11.15 0.18 4.18
N GLN A 27 -11.31 1.42 4.65
CA GLN A 27 -10.17 2.26 5.00
C GLN A 27 -9.75 1.97 6.45
N VAL A 28 -8.68 1.19 6.61
CA VAL A 28 -8.09 0.86 7.92
C VAL A 28 -7.46 2.10 8.56
N GLY A 29 -6.90 2.99 7.75
CA GLY A 29 -6.28 4.24 8.19
C GLY A 29 -4.80 4.36 7.80
N ILE A 30 -4.05 5.20 8.52
CA ILE A 30 -2.61 5.37 8.32
C ILE A 30 -1.89 4.38 9.23
N VAL A 31 -1.17 3.45 8.61
CA VAL A 31 -0.39 2.42 9.30
C VAL A 31 1.06 2.47 8.83
N ALA A 32 1.97 1.85 9.59
CA ALA A 32 3.33 1.65 9.13
C ALA A 32 3.35 0.70 7.92
N VAL A 33 4.29 0.89 7.00
CA VAL A 33 4.43 -0.03 5.84
C VAL A 33 4.68 -1.47 6.29
N ALA A 34 5.43 -1.68 7.37
CA ALA A 34 5.69 -3.00 7.93
C ALA A 34 4.39 -3.68 8.42
N GLU A 35 3.48 -2.91 9.02
CA GLU A 35 2.18 -3.42 9.46
C GLU A 35 1.30 -3.74 8.26
N ALA A 36 1.28 -2.87 7.24
CA ALA A 36 0.55 -3.11 6.00
C ALA A 36 1.05 -4.38 5.27
N LEU A 37 2.37 -4.61 5.23
CA LEU A 37 2.96 -5.82 4.66
C LEU A 37 2.54 -7.06 5.44
N ARG A 38 2.56 -6.98 6.77
CA ARG A 38 2.15 -8.09 7.64
C ARG A 38 0.67 -8.41 7.48
N MET A 39 -0.20 -7.40 7.42
CA MET A 39 -1.63 -7.59 7.17
C MET A 39 -1.91 -8.18 5.79
N ALA A 40 -1.10 -7.81 4.79
CA ALA A 40 -1.19 -8.39 3.45
C ALA A 40 -0.76 -9.87 3.47
N ASP A 41 0.34 -10.21 4.15
CA ASP A 41 0.84 -11.58 4.33
C ASP A 41 -0.16 -12.47 5.10
N GLU A 42 -0.72 -11.98 6.22
CA GLU A 42 -1.75 -12.68 7.00
C GLU A 42 -3.05 -12.92 6.21
N ALA A 43 -3.33 -12.07 5.22
CA ALA A 43 -4.47 -12.20 4.32
C ALA A 43 -4.17 -12.96 3.02
N GLU A 44 -2.91 -13.41 2.82
CA GLU A 44 -2.41 -13.97 1.55
C GLU A 44 -2.68 -13.04 0.34
N LEU A 45 -2.61 -11.72 0.57
CA LEU A 45 -2.81 -10.67 -0.43
C LEU A 45 -1.51 -9.90 -0.70
N ASP A 46 -1.41 -9.30 -1.88
CA ASP A 46 -0.29 -8.41 -2.24
C ASP A 46 -0.56 -6.97 -1.81
N LEU A 47 0.46 -6.31 -1.25
CA LEU A 47 0.40 -4.90 -0.90
C LEU A 47 0.77 -4.03 -2.12
N MET A 48 -0.21 -3.28 -2.63
CA MET A 48 -0.01 -2.32 -3.72
C MET A 48 0.06 -0.88 -3.22
N GLY A 49 1.23 -0.27 -3.36
CA GLY A 49 1.46 1.14 -3.07
C GLY A 49 1.07 2.04 -4.25
N VAL A 50 0.19 3.00 -3.99
CA VAL A 50 -0.14 4.09 -4.94
C VAL A 50 0.57 5.37 -4.49
N CYS A 51 1.66 5.73 -5.16
CA CYS A 51 2.24 7.06 -5.00
C CYS A 51 1.55 8.05 -5.95
N TYR A 52 1.09 9.17 -5.43
CA TYR A 52 0.70 10.30 -6.25
C TYR A 52 1.95 11.19 -6.39
N GLY A 53 2.48 11.30 -7.61
CA GLY A 53 3.57 12.24 -7.88
C GLY A 53 3.09 13.68 -7.63
N VAL A 54 3.92 14.46 -6.95
CA VAL A 54 3.82 15.92 -6.88
C VAL A 54 4.61 16.56 -8.00
#